data_AF-A0A1I4WGY4-F1
#
_entry.id   AF-A0A1I4WGY4-F1
#
_cell.length_a   1.000
_cell.length_b   1.000
_cell.length_c   1.000
_cell.angle_alpha   90.00
_cell.angle_beta   90.00
_cell.angle_gamma   90.00
#
_symmetry.space_group_name_H-M   'P 1'
#
loop_
_entity.id
_entity.type
_entity.pdbx_description
1 polymer ?
#
loop_
_entity_poly.entity_id
_entity_poly.type
_entity_poly.pdbx_seq_one_letter_code
_entity_poly.pdbx_strand_id
1 'polypeptide(L)' 'MTYPILFRRKVLSVREKENLSIAQVAKRLDVGVASVMRWIKTP' A
#
# COMPACT_ATOMS: atom_id res chain seq x y z
N MET A 1 -11.91 7.13 4.01
CA MET A 1 -11.67 6.20 2.89
C MET A 1 -11.45 4.79 3.44
N THR A 2 -12.42 3.88 3.24
CA THR A 2 -12.30 2.49 3.67
C THR A 2 -11.90 1.64 2.49
N TYR A 3 -10.65 1.16 2.49
CA TYR A 3 -10.18 0.23 1.47
C TYR A 3 -10.44 -1.21 1.90
N PRO A 4 -10.91 -2.10 1.00
CA PRO A 4 -11.09 -3.52 1.27
C PRO A 4 -9.79 -4.21 1.70
N ILE A 5 -9.87 -5.23 2.57
CA ILE A 5 -8.70 -5.97 3.06
C ILE A 5 -7.87 -6.58 1.92
N LEU A 6 -8.52 -7.11 0.88
CA LEU A 6 -7.86 -7.68 -0.29
C LEU A 6 -7.03 -6.63 -1.05
N PHE A 7 -7.52 -5.39 -1.11
CA PHE A 7 -6.80 -4.30 -1.75
C PHE A 7 -5.55 -3.92 -0.96
N ARG A 8 -5.64 -3.83 0.36
CA ARG A 8 -4.49 -3.56 1.25
C ARG A 8 -3.40 -4.62 1.07
N ARG A 9 -3.80 -5.90 1.07
CA ARG A 9 -2.88 -7.02 0.85
C ARG A 9 -2.24 -6.95 -0.54
N LYS A 10 -3.01 -6.64 -1.59
CA LYS A 10 -2.48 -6.45 -2.95
C LYS A 10 -1.44 -5.32 -3.00
N VAL A 11 -1.70 -4.19 -2.35
CA VAL A 11 -0.76 -3.06 -2.25
C VAL A 11 0.56 -3.50 -1.60
N LEU A 12 0.48 -4.24 -0.49
CA LEU A 12 1.66 -4.75 0.21
C LEU A 12 2.43 -5.78 -0.62
N SER A 13 1.73 -6.69 -1.30
CA SER A 13 2.36 -7.68 -2.20
C SER A 13 3.03 -7.03 -3.42
N VAL A 14 2.43 -5.99 -4.01
CA VAL A 14 3.05 -5.24 -5.14
C VAL A 14 4.31 -4.53 -4.67
N ARG A 15 4.28 -3.91 -3.49
CA ARG A 15 5.45 -3.27 -2.87
C ARG A 15 6.60 -4.26 -2.68
N GLU A 16 6.32 -5.44 -2.14
CA GLU A 16 7.34 -6.49 -1.91
C GLU A 16 7.88 -7.07 -3.21
N LYS A 17 7.00 -7.34 -4.17
CA LYS A 17 7.39 -7.90 -5.47
C LYS A 17 8.27 -6.94 -6.28
N GLU A 18 7.98 -5.66 -6.21
CA GLU A 18 8.65 -4.64 -7.02
C GLU A 18 9.73 -3.84 -6.25
N ASN A 19 9.96 -4.14 -4.96
CA ASN A 19 10.88 -3.40 -4.09
C ASN A 19 10.69 -1.87 -4.13
N LEU A 20 9.44 -1.44 -4.28
CA LEU A 20 9.10 -0.03 -4.43
C LEU A 20 9.07 0.69 -3.09
N SER A 21 9.44 1.97 -3.09
CA SER A 21 9.27 2.82 -1.91
C SER A 21 7.79 3.08 -1.62
N ILE A 22 7.46 3.39 -0.35
CA ILE A 22 6.08 3.68 0.08
C ILE A 22 5.47 4.80 -0.77
N ALA A 23 6.25 5.84 -1.10
CA ALA A 23 5.81 6.96 -1.92
C ALA A 23 5.55 6.55 -3.38
N GLN A 24 6.37 5.66 -3.94
CA GLN A 24 6.17 5.17 -5.30
C GLN A 24 4.93 4.29 -5.43
N VAL A 25 4.72 3.37 -4.48
CA VAL A 25 3.51 2.54 -4.44
C VAL A 25 2.25 3.39 -4.23
N ALA A 26 2.34 4.37 -3.33
CA ALA A 26 1.27 5.33 -3.08
C ALA A 26 0.88 6.08 -4.36
N LYS A 27 1.86 6.61 -5.09
CA LYS A 27 1.63 7.33 -6.35
C LYS A 27 1.09 6.41 -7.46
N ARG A 28 1.54 5.16 -7.54
CA ARG A 28 1.13 4.21 -8.58
C ARG A 28 -0.27 3.67 -8.41
N LEU A 29 -0.70 3.48 -7.15
CA LEU A 29 -2.02 2.96 -6.81
C LEU A 29 -3.00 4.07 -6.40
N ASP A 30 -2.57 5.32 -6.55
CA ASP A 30 -3.31 6.54 -6.20
C ASP A 30 -3.89 6.49 -4.77
N VAL A 31 -3.07 6.02 -3.84
CA VAL A 31 -3.40 5.95 -2.42
C VAL A 31 -2.52 6.88 -1.61
N GLY A 32 -3.05 7.41 -0.52
CA GLY A 32 -2.25 8.23 0.39
C GLY A 32 -1.11 7.44 1.04
N VAL A 33 0.08 8.03 1.12
CA VAL A 33 1.27 7.47 1.78
C VAL A 33 0.96 7.01 3.21
N ALA A 34 0.17 7.79 3.96
CA ALA A 34 -0.29 7.46 5.30
C ALA A 34 -1.14 6.17 5.35
N SER A 35 -1.92 5.88 4.31
CA SER A 35 -2.70 4.64 4.23
C SER A 35 -1.78 3.43 4.07
N VAL A 36 -0.76 3.52 3.21
CA VAL A 36 0.22 2.45 3.01
C VAL A 36 1.04 2.22 4.29
N MET A 37 1.53 3.28 4.95
CA MET A 37 2.21 3.16 6.24
C MET A 37 1.33 2.48 7.30
N ARG A 38 0.04 2.83 7.37
CA ARG A 38 -0.89 2.20 8.31
C ARG A 38 -1.06 0.71 8.03
N TRP A 39 -1.11 0.29 6.77
CA TRP A 39 -1.25 -1.14 6.43
C TRP A 39 0.02 -1.95 6.70
N ILE A 40 1.18 -1.30 6.71
CA ILE A 40 2.42 -1.95 7.12
C ILE A 40 2.42 -2.21 8.62
N LYS A 41 1.95 -1.23 9.41
CA LYS A 41 1.88 -1.33 10.88
C LYS A 41 0.71 -2.20 11.37
N THR A 42 -0.37 -2.25 10.59
CA THR A 42 -1.61 -2.98 10.87
C THR A 42 -2.06 -3.68 9.59
N PRO A 43 -1.58 -4.91 9.33
CA PRO A 43 -1.86 -5.66 8.10
C PRO A 43 -3.34 -6.01 7.92
#